data_AF-A0AAV5VVL6-F1
#
_entry.id   AF-A0AAV5VVL6-F1
#
_cell.length_a   1.000
_cell.length_b   1.000
_cell.length_c   1.000
_cell.angle_alpha   90.00
_cell.angle_beta   90.00
_cell.angle_gamma   90.00
#
_symmetry.space_group_name_H-M   'P 1'
#
loop_
_entity.id
_entity.type
_entity.pdbx_description
1 polymer ?
#
loop_
_entity_poly.entity_id
_entity_poly.type
_entity_poly.pdbx_seq_one_letter_code
_entity_poly.pdbx_strand_id
1 'polypeptide(L)' 'ECLICTDPIVHAHLGVNSCRACAVFYKRAASVPVRKLKCKGGARDCIDQNPRTTCRACRHARFREVLAKAGHAVKEGDD' A
#
# COMPACT_ATOMS: atom_id res chain seq x y z
N GLU A 1 -13.39 -2.39 -7.09
CA GLU A 1 -12.36 -3.31 -6.53
C GLU A 1 -11.24 -2.50 -5.87
N CYS A 2 -10.55 -3.06 -4.87
CA CYS A 2 -9.40 -2.43 -4.20
C CYS A 2 -8.19 -2.38 -5.14
N LEU A 3 -7.67 -1.18 -5.44
CA LEU A 3 -6.52 -0.97 -6.33
C LEU A 3 -5.18 -1.53 -5.79
N ILE A 4 -5.17 -2.01 -4.55
CA ILE A 4 -3.97 -2.51 -3.86
C ILE A 4 -3.98 -4.04 -3.85
N CYS A 5 -5.10 -4.66 -3.45
CA CYS A 5 -5.15 -6.11 -3.23
C CYS A 5 -6.25 -6.84 -3.99
N THR A 6 -6.92 -6.15 -4.92
CA THR A 6 -7.98 -6.66 -5.79
C THR A 6 -9.20 -7.25 -5.06
N ASP A 7 -9.31 -7.07 -3.74
CA ASP A 7 -10.52 -7.47 -3.01
C ASP A 7 -11.71 -6.59 -3.42
N PRO A 8 -12.93 -7.15 -3.47
CA PRO A 8 -14.14 -6.37 -3.71
C PRO A 8 -14.33 -5.34 -2.59
N ILE A 9 -14.79 -4.14 -2.95
CA ILE A 9 -15.06 -3.07 -2.00
C ILE A 9 -16.44 -2.48 -2.26
N VAL A 10 -17.14 -2.12 -1.18
CA VAL A 10 -18.40 -1.36 -1.22
C VAL A 10 -18.13 0.14 -1.07
N HIS A 11 -17.07 0.50 -0.33
CA HIS A 11 -16.70 1.88 -0.06
C HIS A 11 -15.21 2.12 -0.28
N ALA A 12 -14.86 3.33 -0.72
CA ALA A 12 -13.50 3.81 -0.87
C ALA A 12 -12.95 4.36 0.47
N HIS A 13 -11.63 4.29 0.64
CA HIS A 13 -10.95 4.78 1.84
C HIS A 13 -9.66 5.54 1.46
N LEU A 14 -9.31 6.55 2.27
CA LEU A 14 -8.15 7.44 2.04
C LEU A 14 -8.18 8.13 0.67
N GLY A 15 -9.37 8.51 0.20
CA GLY A 15 -9.55 9.25 -1.06
C GLY A 15 -9.26 8.44 -2.32
N VAL A 16 -9.07 7.11 -2.21
CA VAL A 16 -8.84 6.20 -3.34
C VAL A 16 -9.66 4.92 -3.18
N ASN A 17 -9.84 4.17 -4.27
CA ASN A 17 -10.47 2.84 -4.24
C ASN A 17 -9.57 1.82 -3.51
N SER A 18 -9.52 1.91 -2.19
CA SER A 18 -8.81 0.98 -1.30
C SER A 18 -9.79 0.37 -0.30
N CYS A 19 -9.62 -0.92 0.02
CA CYS A 19 -10.43 -1.58 1.04
C CYS A 19 -10.05 -1.11 2.45
N ARG A 20 -10.95 -1.30 3.42
CA ARG A 20 -10.72 -0.94 4.83
C ARG A 20 -9.43 -1.53 5.39
N ALA A 21 -9.13 -2.80 5.06
CA ALA A 21 -7.93 -3.49 5.53
C ALA A 21 -6.66 -2.83 4.99
N CYS A 22 -6.60 -2.48 3.71
CA CYS A 22 -5.44 -1.80 3.12
C CYS A 22 -5.26 -0.39 3.68
N ALA A 23 -6.35 0.36 3.89
CA ALA A 23 -6.27 1.70 4.47
C ALA A 23 -5.76 1.69 5.91
N VAL A 24 -6.24 0.75 6.75
CA VAL A 24 -5.73 0.57 8.13
C VAL A 24 -4.27 0.13 8.11
N PHE A 25 -3.90 -0.80 7.23
CA PHE A 25 -2.52 -1.23 7.04
C PHE A 25 -1.61 -0.04 6.70
N TYR A 26 -1.99 0.78 5.73
CA TYR A 26 -1.20 1.92 5.28
C TYR A 26 -0.95 2.94 6.41
N LYS A 27 -2.01 3.30 7.16
CA LYS A 27 -1.87 4.20 8.33
C LYS A 27 -0.91 3.66 9.38
N ARG A 28 -0.92 2.36 9.65
CA ARG A 28 0.02 1.72 10.59
C ARG A 28 1.44 1.64 10.03
N ALA A 29 1.57 1.42 8.72
CA ALA A 29 2.86 1.34 8.05
C ALA A 29 3.54 2.72 7.93
N ALA A 30 2.77 3.82 7.90
CA ALA A 30 3.30 5.19 7.88
C ALA A 30 4.15 5.55 9.10
N SER A 31 3.91 4.92 10.26
CA SER A 31 4.73 5.09 11.47
C SER A 31 6.03 4.27 11.45
N VAL A 32 6.25 3.44 10.42
CA VAL A 32 7.43 2.59 10.29
C VAL A 32 8.29 3.16 9.15
N PRO A 33 9.59 3.46 9.39
CA PRO A 33 10.49 3.87 8.33
C PRO A 33 10.46 2.86 7.17
N VAL A 34 10.29 3.33 5.94
CA VAL A 34 10.15 2.45 4.76
C VAL A 34 11.34 1.49 4.62
N ARG A 35 12.55 1.93 5.02
CA ARG A 35 13.77 1.10 5.09
C ARG A 35 13.63 -0.16 5.96
N LYS A 36 12.72 -0.15 6.95
CA LYS A 36 12.43 -1.31 7.82
C LYS A 36 11.40 -2.27 7.21
N LEU A 37 10.68 -1.88 6.18
CA LEU A 37 9.75 -2.76 5.46
C LEU A 37 10.53 -3.62 4.46
N LYS A 38 10.97 -4.81 4.90
CA LYS A 38 11.67 -5.77 4.04
C LYS A 38 10.70 -6.51 3.10
N CYS A 39 11.11 -6.64 1.83
CA CYS A 39 10.41 -7.48 0.85
C CYS A 39 10.58 -8.96 1.21
N LYS A 40 9.56 -9.79 0.94
CA LYS A 40 9.63 -11.24 1.19
C LYS A 40 10.38 -11.97 0.08
N GLY A 41 10.13 -11.61 -1.18
CA GLY A 41 10.76 -12.22 -2.35
C GLY A 41 12.06 -11.53 -2.81
N GLY A 42 12.47 -10.42 -2.16
CA GLY A 42 13.65 -9.64 -2.55
C GLY A 42 13.43 -8.75 -3.79
N ALA A 43 12.79 -9.28 -4.84
CA ALA A 43 12.60 -8.61 -6.13
C ALA A 43 11.57 -7.46 -6.15
N ARG A 44 10.81 -7.27 -5.05
CA ARG A 44 9.78 -6.22 -4.85
C ARG A 44 8.57 -6.31 -5.78
N ASP A 45 8.36 -7.45 -6.42
CA ASP A 45 7.28 -7.78 -7.34
C ASP A 45 6.19 -8.69 -6.71
N CYS A 46 6.25 -8.92 -5.39
CA CYS A 46 5.34 -9.86 -4.71
C CYS A 46 3.85 -9.53 -4.90
N ILE A 47 3.53 -8.25 -5.16
CA ILE A 47 2.15 -7.80 -5.35
C ILE A 47 1.67 -8.00 -6.79
N ASP A 48 2.58 -7.94 -7.76
CA ASP A 48 2.29 -8.23 -9.16
C ASP A 48 2.10 -9.73 -9.36
N GLN A 49 2.90 -10.55 -8.66
CA GLN A 49 2.74 -12.00 -8.63
C GLN A 49 1.46 -12.45 -7.88
N ASN A 50 1.16 -11.80 -6.74
CA ASN A 50 -0.03 -12.07 -5.95
C ASN A 50 -0.55 -10.78 -5.30
N PRO A 51 -1.64 -10.17 -5.79
CA PRO A 51 -2.16 -8.93 -5.25
C PRO A 51 -2.59 -9.04 -3.77
N ARG A 52 -2.91 -10.26 -3.30
CA ARG A 52 -3.22 -10.55 -1.90
C ARG A 52 -2.01 -10.91 -1.05
N THR A 53 -0.80 -10.60 -1.52
CA THR A 53 0.44 -10.86 -0.80
C THR A 53 0.43 -10.25 0.60
N THR A 54 1.03 -10.97 1.54
CA THR A 54 1.30 -10.47 2.90
C THR A 54 2.63 -9.72 2.98
N CYS A 55 3.30 -9.47 1.86
CA CYS A 55 4.51 -8.66 1.81
C CYS A 55 4.19 -7.19 2.12
N ARG A 56 4.53 -6.75 3.34
CA ARG A 56 4.29 -5.37 3.77
C ARG A 56 5.00 -4.33 2.90
N ALA A 57 6.20 -4.63 2.43
CA ALA A 57 6.97 -3.71 1.59
C ALA A 57 6.28 -3.42 0.25
N CYS A 58 5.91 -4.47 -0.50
CA CYS A 58 5.23 -4.33 -1.79
C CYS A 58 3.82 -3.75 -1.62
N ARG A 59 3.08 -4.18 -0.59
CA ARG A 59 1.75 -3.62 -0.31
C ARG A 59 1.79 -2.14 0.03
N HIS A 60 2.78 -1.70 0.81
CA HIS A 60 2.97 -0.29 1.13
C HIS A 60 3.39 0.52 -0.08
N ALA A 61 4.33 0.01 -0.89
CA ALA A 61 4.78 0.66 -2.12
C ALA A 61 3.62 0.87 -3.10
N ARG A 62 2.80 -0.16 -3.33
CA ARG A 62 1.62 -0.07 -4.19
C ARG A 62 0.61 0.97 -3.70
N PHE A 63 0.38 1.03 -2.38
CA PHE A 63 -0.51 2.04 -1.81
C PHE A 63 0.03 3.46 -2.05
N ARG A 64 1.33 3.69 -1.83
CA ARG A 64 1.99 4.99 -2.11
C ARG A 64 1.84 5.38 -3.58
N GLU A 65 2.09 4.45 -4.49
CA GLU A 65 1.96 4.68 -5.93
C GLU A 65 0.53 5.11 -6.31
N VAL A 66 -0.48 4.43 -5.77
CA VAL A 66 -1.90 4.76 -6.02
C VAL A 66 -2.26 6.14 -5.46
N LEU A 67 -1.81 6.49 -4.27
CA LEU A 67 -2.04 7.82 -3.69
C LEU A 67 -1.36 8.93 -4.51
N ALA A 68 -0.12 8.71 -4.93
CA ALA A 68 0.62 9.67 -5.75
C ALA A 68 -0.09 9.92 -7.10
N LYS A 69 -0.56 8.85 -7.76
CA LYS A 69 -1.33 8.95 -9.01
C LYS A 69 -2.67 9.67 -8.83
N ALA A 70 -3.27 9.57 -7.64
CA ALA A 70 -4.51 10.25 -7.30
C ALA A 70 -4.31 11.71 -6.83
N GLY A 71 -3.09 12.26 -6.91
CA GLY A 71 -2.81 13.65 -6.56
C GLY A 71 -2.78 13.92 -5.05
N HIS A 72 -2.79 12.88 -4.22
CA HIS A 72 -2.59 13.04 -2.78
C HIS A 72 -1.09 13.21 -2.53
N ALA A 73 -0.67 14.42 -2.18
CA ALA A 73 0.72 14.70 -1.82
C ALA A 73 1.13 13.82 -0.62
N VAL A 74 1.92 12.77 -0.90
CA VAL A 74 2.59 11.99 0.14
C VAL A 74 3.64 12.91 0.75
N LYS A 75 3.37 13.44 1.94
CA LYS A 75 4.40 14.10 2.75
C LYS A 75 5.41 13.03 3.16
N GLU A 76 6.47 12.87 2.37
CA GLU A 76 7.69 12.22 2.81
C GLU A 76 8.37 13.15 3.82
N GLY A 77 8.44 12.71 5.06
CA GLY A 77 9.36 13.26 6.05
C GLY A 77 9.68 12.15 7.05
N ASP A 78 10.83 12.13 7.71
CA ASP A 78 12.14 12.75 7.56
C ASP A 78 12.98 11.96 8.60
N ASP A 79 14.10 11.38 8.18
CA ASP A 79 15.15 10.68 8.96
C ASP A 79 14.85 9.44 9.87
#